data_AF-A0A1G6WYE9-F1
#
_entry.id   AF-A0A1G6WYE9-F1
#
_cell.length_a   1.000
_cell.length_b   1.000
_cell.length_c   1.000
_cell.angle_alpha   90.00
_cell.angle_beta   90.00
_cell.angle_gamma   90.00
#
_symmetry.space_group_name_H-M   'P 1'
#
loop_
_entity.id
_entity.type
_entity.pdbx_description
1 polymer ?
#
loop_
_entity_poly.entity_id
_entity_poly.type
_entity_poly.pdbx_seq_one_letter_code
_entity_poly.pdbx_strand_id
1 'polypeptide(L)'
;MVVTATTVKTARKRLKDLVRRVNDDTVAVEIAGKNANAVLISAARYRTLQEATFLLRSPELMDSLRRRAAAESLRESTPTLAVDPATRPRKSKKAGKKRKRKLRAAKHR
;
A
#
# COMPACT_ATOMS: atom_id res chain seq x y z
N MET A 1 3.08 -12.59 24.30
CA MET A 1 3.30 -11.13 24.16
C MET A 1 4.39 -10.75 25.12
N VAL A 2 5.55 -10.28 24.65
CA VAL A 2 6.65 -9.89 25.55
C VAL A 2 6.38 -8.47 26.02
N VAL A 3 6.22 -8.29 27.34
CA VAL A 3 6.03 -6.98 27.98
C VAL A 3 7.24 -6.73 28.85
N THR A 4 7.98 -5.67 28.57
CA THR A 4 9.12 -5.27 29.41
C THR A 4 8.65 -4.24 30.42
N ALA A 5 8.83 -4.51 31.71
CA ALA A 5 8.42 -3.60 32.79
C ALA A 5 9.56 -2.64 33.18
N THR A 6 9.23 -1.38 33.45
CA THR A 6 10.16 -0.36 33.92
C THR A 6 9.48 0.56 34.92
N THR A 7 10.24 1.23 35.80
CA THR A 7 9.65 2.14 36.78
C THR A 7 9.41 3.54 36.19
N VAL A 8 8.42 4.29 36.69
CA VAL A 8 8.16 5.67 36.24
C VAL A 8 9.41 6.55 36.25
N LYS A 9 10.26 6.43 37.28
CA LYS A 9 11.49 7.24 37.41
C LYS A 9 12.51 6.92 36.31
N THR A 10 12.62 5.65 35.91
CA THR A 10 13.53 5.23 34.83
C THR A 10 12.94 5.54 33.46
N ALA A 11 11.63 5.35 33.28
CA ALA A 11 10.91 5.71 32.06
C ALA A 11 11.05 7.21 31.74
N ARG A 12 10.87 8.09 32.74
CA ARG A 12 11.00 9.54 32.55
C ARG A 12 12.38 9.95 32.05
N LYS A 13 13.45 9.30 32.56
CA LYS A 13 14.83 9.60 32.14
C LYS A 13 15.15 9.12 30.73
N ARG A 14 14.50 8.04 30.27
CA ARG A 14 14.80 7.36 28.99
C ARG A 14 13.65 7.43 28.00
N LEU A 15 12.75 8.41 28.15
CA LEU A 15 11.50 8.45 27.38
C LEU A 15 11.74 8.48 25.86
N LYS A 16 12.73 9.26 25.40
CA LYS A 16 13.09 9.31 23.97
C LYS A 16 13.49 7.94 23.42
N ASP A 17 14.38 7.24 24.12
CA ASP A 17 14.85 5.92 23.70
C ASP A 17 13.73 4.89 23.74
N LEU A 18 12.87 4.95 24.76
CA LEU A 18 11.71 4.09 24.87
C LEU A 18 10.75 4.32 23.69
N VAL A 19 10.37 5.56 23.38
CA VAL A 19 9.48 5.86 22.24
C VAL A 19 10.06 5.32 20.93
N ARG A 20 11.36 5.50 20.70
CA ARG A 20 12.03 4.94 19.52
C ARG A 20 11.93 3.42 19.50
N ARG A 21 12.32 2.75 20.58
CA ARG A 21 12.27 1.30 20.70
C ARG A 21 10.87 0.72 20.48
N VAL A 22 9.85 1.37 21.02
CA VAL A 22 8.45 0.92 20.92
C VAL A 22 7.96 1.05 19.46
N ASN A 23 8.43 2.05 18.72
CA ASN A 23 8.13 2.19 17.30
C ASN A 23 8.94 1.20 16.43
N ASP A 24 10.22 0.98 16.72
CA ASP A 24 11.10 0.12 15.93
C ASP A 24 10.80 -1.38 16.15
N ASP A 25 10.80 -1.82 17.41
CA ASP A 25 10.62 -3.24 17.77
C ASP A 25 9.14 -3.63 17.87
N THR A 26 8.22 -2.66 17.83
CA THR A 26 6.78 -2.87 18.05
C THR A 26 6.48 -3.58 19.38
N VAL A 27 7.37 -3.47 20.38
CA VAL A 27 7.23 -4.09 21.71
C VAL A 27 6.46 -3.18 22.66
N ALA A 28 5.56 -3.73 23.45
CA ALA A 28 4.86 -2.99 24.50
C ALA A 28 5.72 -2.88 25.76
N VAL A 29 5.81 -1.68 26.33
CA VAL A 29 6.56 -1.41 27.57
C VAL A 29 5.58 -1.03 28.67
N GLU A 30 5.60 -1.76 29.78
CA GLU A 30 4.83 -1.40 30.97
C GLU A 30 5.66 -0.46 31.86
N ILE A 31 5.02 0.61 32.30
CA ILE A 31 5.59 1.61 33.21
C ILE A 31 4.87 1.47 34.54
N ALA A 32 5.56 0.88 35.53
CA ALA A 32 5.06 0.69 36.88
C ALA A 32 5.29 1.95 37.73
N GLY A 33 4.20 2.53 38.21
CA GLY A 33 4.20 3.65 39.15
C GLY A 33 3.87 3.19 40.57
N LYS A 34 3.96 4.11 41.53
CA LYS A 34 3.57 3.81 42.92
C LYS A 34 2.05 3.62 43.09
N ASN A 35 1.26 4.38 42.32
CA ASN A 35 -0.21 4.43 42.46
C ASN A 35 -0.94 3.89 41.22
N ALA A 36 -0.27 3.80 40.08
CA ALA A 36 -0.86 3.40 38.80
C ALA A 36 0.21 2.91 37.84
N ASN A 37 -0.19 2.01 36.94
CA ASN A 37 0.63 1.54 35.84
C ASN A 37 0.11 2.09 34.51
N ALA A 38 1.00 2.25 33.55
CA ALA A 38 0.66 2.64 32.19
C ALA A 38 1.43 1.78 31.19
N VAL A 39 0.89 1.63 29.98
CA VAL A 39 1.55 0.89 28.90
C VAL A 39 1.89 1.85 27.77
N LEU A 40 3.16 1.85 27.34
CA LEU A 40 3.62 2.56 26.16
C LEU A 40 3.65 1.60 24.98
N ILE A 41 2.94 1.96 23.91
CA ILE A 41 2.91 1.27 22.61
C ILE A 41 3.07 2.28 21.48
N SER A 42 3.43 1.80 20.28
CA SER A 42 3.56 2.67 19.11
C SER A 42 2.19 3.23 18.72
N ALA A 43 2.20 4.44 18.16
CA ALA A 43 0.97 5.08 17.73
C ALA A 43 0.24 4.25 16.66
N ALA A 44 0.99 3.66 15.73
CA ALA A 44 0.45 2.76 14.71
C ALA A 44 -0.25 1.55 15.35
N ARG A 45 0.41 0.87 16.31
CA ARG A 45 -0.17 -0.28 17.01
C ARG A 45 -1.42 0.10 17.80
N TYR A 46 -1.43 1.27 18.44
CA TYR A 46 -2.61 1.77 19.13
C TYR A 46 -3.80 1.96 18.17
N ARG A 47 -3.57 2.56 17.00
CA ARG A 47 -4.63 2.74 15.99
C ARG A 47 -5.16 1.40 15.48
N THR A 48 -4.29 0.44 15.16
CA THR A 48 -4.71 -0.90 14.75
C THR A 48 -5.55 -1.59 15.83
N LEU A 49 -5.20 -1.45 17.12
CA LEU A 49 -6.00 -2.00 18.22
C LEU A 49 -7.36 -1.32 18.34
N GLN A 50 -7.43 0.01 18.17
CA GLN A 50 -8.70 0.74 18.16
C GLN A 50 -9.59 0.29 17.01
N GLU A 51 -9.03 0.18 15.81
CA GLU A 51 -9.74 -0.29 14.62
C GLU A 51 -10.24 -1.72 14.81
N ALA A 52 -9.38 -2.65 15.25
CA ALA A 52 -9.78 -4.03 15.52
C ALA A 52 -10.91 -4.10 16.57
N THR A 53 -10.81 -3.32 17.65
CA THR A 53 -11.86 -3.24 18.68
C THR A 53 -13.17 -2.71 18.11
N PHE A 54 -13.10 -1.69 17.25
CA PHE A 54 -14.27 -1.14 16.57
C PHE A 54 -14.94 -2.17 15.65
N LEU A 55 -14.13 -2.90 14.86
CA LEU A 55 -14.63 -3.97 13.98
C LEU A 55 -15.28 -5.11 14.76
N LEU A 56 -14.69 -5.52 15.88
CA LEU A 56 -15.28 -6.56 16.74
C LEU A 56 -16.63 -6.15 17.33
N ARG A 57 -16.88 -4.84 17.48
CA ARG A 57 -18.16 -4.32 17.95
C ARG A 57 -19.25 -4.31 16.88
N SER A 58 -18.88 -4.45 15.60
CA SER A 58 -19.80 -4.45 14.45
C SER A 58 -19.53 -5.68 13.56
N PRO A 59 -20.19 -6.82 13.84
CA PRO A 59 -19.97 -8.05 13.09
C PRO A 59 -20.25 -7.88 11.58
N GLU A 60 -21.27 -7.12 11.22
CA GLU A 60 -21.61 -6.79 9.83
C GLU A 60 -20.46 -6.10 9.08
N LEU A 61 -19.79 -5.14 9.73
CA LEU A 61 -18.66 -4.43 9.15
C LEU A 61 -17.46 -5.38 8.96
N MET A 62 -17.18 -6.23 9.94
CA MET A 62 -16.12 -7.23 9.84
C MET A 62 -16.36 -8.22 8.69
N ASP A 63 -17.60 -8.68 8.50
CA ASP A 63 -17.95 -9.60 7.42
C ASP A 63 -17.89 -8.93 6.04
N SER A 64 -18.19 -7.64 5.95
CA SER A 64 -17.97 -6.86 4.72
C SER A 64 -16.48 -6.79 4.35
N LEU A 65 -15.59 -6.56 5.33
CA LEU A 65 -14.15 -6.51 5.11
C LEU A 65 -13.58 -7.87 4.70
N ARG A 66 -14.03 -8.97 5.33
CA ARG A 66 -13.63 -10.33 4.95
C ARG A 66 -14.00 -10.67 3.51
N ARG A 67 -15.23 -10.34 3.09
CA ARG A 67 -15.69 -10.52 1.71
C ARG A 67 -14.82 -9.74 0.73
N ARG A 68 -14.46 -8.49 1.07
CA ARG A 68 -13.59 -7.66 0.23
C ARG A 68 -12.16 -8.19 0.15
N ALA A 69 -11.57 -8.60 1.26
CA ALA A 69 -10.23 -9.20 1.29
C ALA A 69 -10.16 -10.50 0.47
N ALA A 70 -11.21 -11.35 0.54
CA ALA A 70 -11.32 -12.55 -0.29
C ALA A 70 -11.46 -12.25 -1.79
N ALA A 71 -12.16 -11.17 -2.15
CA ALA A 71 -12.26 -10.73 -3.54
C ALA A 71 -10.93 -10.16 -4.06
N GLU A 72 -10.15 -9.50 -3.21
CA GLU A 72 -8.85 -8.92 -3.56
C GLU A 72 -7.76 -9.98 -3.74
N SER A 73 -7.70 -10.99 -2.87
CA SER A 73 -6.74 -12.11 -3.02
C SER A 73 -6.97 -12.91 -4.31
N LEU A 74 -8.21 -13.04 -4.76
CA LEU A 74 -8.54 -13.63 -6.06
C LEU A 74 -8.07 -12.74 -7.23
N ARG A 75 -8.12 -11.41 -7.05
CA ARG A 75 -7.67 -10.42 -8.04
C ARG A 75 -6.16 -10.38 -8.19
N GLU A 76 -5.41 -10.65 -7.12
CA GLU A 76 -3.96 -10.77 -7.15
C GLU A 76 -3.51 -12.11 -7.77
N SER A 77 -4.38 -13.12 -7.73
CA SER A 77 -4.17 -14.44 -8.34
C SER A 77 -4.51 -14.51 -9.83
N THR A 78 -5.13 -13.48 -10.41
CA THR A 78 -5.16 -13.38 -11.87
C THR A 78 -3.76 -12.95 -12.30
N PRO A 79 -2.98 -13.80 -13.01
CA PRO A 79 -1.81 -13.28 -13.67
C PRO A 79 -2.31 -12.15 -14.54
N THR A 80 -1.62 -11.00 -14.49
CA THR A 80 -1.63 -10.05 -15.59
C THR A 80 -1.43 -10.88 -16.84
N LEU A 81 -2.52 -11.20 -17.55
CA LEU A 81 -2.45 -11.60 -18.94
C LEU A 81 -1.65 -10.48 -19.57
N ALA A 82 -0.42 -10.81 -19.93
CA ALA A 82 0.49 -9.90 -20.59
C ALA A 82 -0.29 -9.27 -21.74
N VAL A 83 -0.72 -8.03 -21.55
CA VAL A 83 -1.08 -7.16 -22.66
C VAL A 83 0.26 -6.77 -23.24
N ASP A 84 0.81 -7.64 -24.10
CA ASP A 84 1.99 -7.34 -24.90
C ASP A 84 1.74 -6.02 -25.65
N PRO A 85 2.50 -4.94 -25.42
CA PRO A 85 2.38 -3.72 -26.21
C PRO A 85 3.15 -3.85 -27.53
N ALA A 86 3.01 -4.99 -28.22
CA ALA A 86 3.79 -5.32 -29.41
C ALA A 86 2.94 -5.96 -30.51
N THR A 87 2.04 -5.16 -31.10
CA THR A 87 1.71 -5.37 -32.52
C THR A 87 1.69 -4.01 -33.22
N ARG A 88 2.88 -3.50 -33.53
CA ARG A 88 3.03 -2.52 -34.62
C ARG A 88 2.71 -3.23 -35.93
N PRO A 89 1.80 -2.72 -36.78
CA PRO A 89 1.62 -3.30 -38.10
C PRO A 89 2.91 -3.13 -38.89
N ARG A 90 3.46 -4.26 -39.34
CA ARG A 90 4.62 -4.34 -40.23
C ARG A 90 4.31 -3.53 -41.51
N LYS A 91 5.06 -2.45 -41.75
CA LYS A 91 5.09 -1.77 -43.06
C LYS A 91 5.60 -2.77 -44.10
N SER A 92 4.69 -3.29 -44.92
CA SER A 92 5.05 -4.05 -46.12
C SER A 92 5.65 -3.09 -47.14
N LYS A 93 6.94 -3.26 -47.42
CA LYS A 93 7.56 -2.74 -48.63
C LYS A 93 6.87 -3.41 -49.82
N LYS A 94 6.18 -2.64 -50.67
CA LYS A 94 5.99 -3.02 -52.08
C LYS A 94 6.53 -1.91 -52.98
N ALA A 95 7.53 -2.32 -53.75
CA ALA A 95 8.18 -1.60 -54.81
C ALA A 95 7.17 -1.11 -55.86
N GLY A 96 7.43 0.08 -56.37
CA GLY A 96 6.53 0.77 -57.30
C GLY A 96 6.50 0.21 -58.71
N LYS A 97 5.51 0.67 -59.49
CA LYS A 97 5.64 0.84 -60.93
C LYS A 97 4.56 1.78 -61.47
N LYS A 98 5.02 2.94 -61.96
CA LYS A 98 4.55 3.71 -63.14
C LYS A 98 3.04 3.73 -63.44
N ARG A 99 2.46 4.96 -63.50
CA ARG A 99 1.87 5.46 -64.77
C ARG A 99 1.59 6.96 -64.75
N LYS A 100 2.28 7.63 -65.69
CA LYS A 100 2.08 8.97 -66.25
C LYS A 100 0.59 9.31 -66.48
N ARG A 101 0.22 10.58 -66.22
CA ARG A 101 -0.66 11.46 -67.04
C ARG A 101 -0.61 12.85 -66.41
N LYS A 102 0.27 13.76 -66.87
CA LYS A 102 0.02 14.77 -67.91
C LYS A 102 -1.37 15.44 -67.78
N LEU A 103 -1.35 16.72 -67.38
CA LEU A 103 -2.08 17.86 -67.94
C LEU A 103 -1.55 19.12 -67.21
N ARG A 104 -0.44 19.66 -67.69
CA ARG A 104 -0.34 20.85 -68.56
C ARG A 104 -0.68 22.14 -67.83
N ALA A 105 0.40 22.85 -67.51
CA ALA A 105 0.46 24.25 -67.15
C ALA A 105 -0.14 25.16 -68.22
N ALA A 106 -0.72 26.26 -67.76
CA ALA A 106 -0.61 27.58 -68.34
C ALA A 106 -1.20 28.57 -67.32
N LYS A 107 -0.70 29.77 -67.08
CA LYS A 107 0.51 30.50 -67.48
C LYS A 107 0.37 31.86 -66.77
N HIS A 108 1.49 32.41 -66.31
CA HIS A 108 1.76 33.83 -66.02
C HIS A 108 0.57 34.81 -66.04
N ARG A 109 0.41 35.62 -64.99
CA ARG A 109 1.05 36.95 -64.87
C ARG A 109 0.85 37.52 -63.47
#